data_AF-A0A947VBM0-F1
#
_entry.id   AF-A0A947VBM0-F1
#
_cell.length_a   1.000
_cell.length_b   1.000
_cell.length_c   1.000
_cell.angle_alpha   90.00
_cell.angle_beta   90.00
_cell.angle_gamma   90.00
#
_symmetry.space_group_name_H-M   'P 1'
#
loop_
_entity.id
_entity.type
_entity.pdbx_description
1 polymer ?
#
loop_
_entity_poly.entity_id
_entity_poly.type
_entity_poly.pdbx_seq_one_letter_code
_entity_poly.pdbx_strand_id
1 'polypeptide(L)' 'DQSIILTENQSTYIPLGAKHRLENPGTIPLEIIEIQTGSYLGEDDIERFEDLYGR' A
#
# COMPACT_ATOMS: atom_id res chain seq x y z
N ASP A 1 15.61 -1.67 -4.53
CA ASP A 1 14.26 -1.22 -4.88
C ASP A 1 13.74 -1.94 -6.09
N GLN A 2 12.63 -2.66 -5.93
CA GLN A 2 11.87 -3.27 -7.01
C GLN A 2 10.53 -2.55 -7.13
N SER A 3 10.18 -2.14 -8.34
CA SER A 3 8.89 -1.54 -8.66
C SER A 3 8.05 -2.53 -9.46
N ILE A 4 6.78 -2.69 -9.07
CA ILE A 4 5.81 -3.51 -9.79
C ILE A 4 4.71 -2.57 -10.29
N ILE A 5 4.39 -2.63 -11.58
CA ILE A 5 3.25 -1.92 -12.16
C ILE A 5 2.07 -2.89 -12.20
N LEU A 6 0.96 -2.50 -11.57
CA LEU A 6 -0.29 -3.26 -11.59
C LEU A 6 -1.32 -2.52 -12.44
N THR A 7 -2.12 -3.27 -13.19
CA THR A 7 -3.28 -2.78 -13.94
C THR A 7 -4.58 -3.23 -13.29
N GLU A 8 -5.71 -2.80 -13.85
CA GLU A 8 -7.04 -3.23 -13.40
C GLU A 8 -7.14 -4.76 -13.25
N ASN A 9 -7.84 -5.21 -12.20
CA ASN A 9 -8.02 -6.62 -11.82
C ASN A 9 -6.74 -7.38 -11.43
N GLN A 10 -5.60 -6.70 -11.28
CA GLN A 10 -4.39 -7.29 -10.72
C GLN A 10 -4.28 -7.01 -9.23
N SER A 11 -3.61 -7.92 -8.51
CA SER A 11 -3.35 -7.79 -7.09
C SER A 11 -1.94 -8.26 -6.78
N THR A 12 -1.44 -7.84 -5.62
CA THR A 12 -0.17 -8.32 -5.08
C THR A 12 -0.33 -8.53 -3.58
N TYR A 13 0.45 -9.45 -3.03
CA TYR A 13 0.53 -9.67 -1.60
C TYR A 13 1.68 -8.83 -1.03
N ILE A 14 1.39 -8.12 0.07
CA ILE A 14 2.39 -7.35 0.82
C ILE A 14 2.71 -8.15 2.09
N PRO A 15 3.94 -8.70 2.21
CA PRO A 15 4.33 -9.46 3.39
C PRO A 15 4.38 -8.61 4.67
N LEU A 16 4.22 -9.25 5.81
CA LEU A 16 4.38 -8.61 7.13
C LEU A 16 5.78 -7.96 7.24
N GLY A 17 5.81 -6.71 7.70
CA GLY A 17 7.05 -5.94 7.86
C GLY A 17 7.67 -5.46 6.54
N ALA A 18 7.07 -5.73 5.38
CA ALA A 18 7.57 -5.25 4.11
C ALA A 18 7.32 -3.75 3.97
N LYS A 19 8.40 -2.96 3.91
CA LYS A 19 8.32 -1.54 3.56
C LYS A 19 7.85 -1.41 2.11
N HIS A 20 6.73 -0.71 1.90
CA HIS A 20 6.12 -0.52 0.59
C HIS A 20 5.58 0.90 0.45
N ARG A 21 5.37 1.33 -0.81
CA ARG A 21 4.75 2.60 -1.17
C ARG A 21 3.88 2.38 -2.38
N LEU A 22 2.68 2.95 -2.36
CA LEU A 22 1.77 2.97 -3.51
C LEU A 22 1.84 4.33 -4.20
N GLU A 23 1.87 4.31 -5.52
CA GLU A 23 1.84 5.49 -6.37
C GLU A 23 0.85 5.25 -7.51
N ASN A 24 0.04 6.25 -7.83
CA ASN A 24 -0.79 6.24 -9.03
C ASN A 24 -0.10 7.09 -10.11
N PRO A 25 0.59 6.49 -11.11
CA PRO A 25 1.24 7.24 -12.19
C PRO A 25 0.23 7.75 -13.24
N GLY A 26 -1.03 7.31 -13.16
CA GLY A 26 -2.09 7.72 -14.06
C GLY A 26 -2.66 9.09 -13.73
N THR A 27 -3.37 9.68 -14.69
CA THR A 27 -4.09 10.95 -14.53
C THR A 27 -5.55 10.76 -14.09
N ILE A 28 -6.02 9.51 -14.04
CA ILE A 28 -7.37 9.15 -13.62
C ILE A 28 -7.33 8.72 -12.14
N PRO A 29 -8.32 9.10 -11.32
CA PRO A 29 -8.45 8.60 -9.96
C PRO A 29 -8.45 7.08 -9.92
N LEU A 30 -7.61 6.51 -9.04
CA LEU A 30 -7.50 5.07 -8.83
C LEU A 30 -8.32 4.69 -7.60
N GLU A 31 -9.16 3.67 -7.73
CA GLU A 31 -9.82 3.01 -6.61
C GLU A 31 -9.02 1.75 -6.23
N ILE A 32 -8.70 1.62 -4.95
CA ILE A 32 -7.95 0.47 -4.42
C ILE A 32 -8.77 -0.22 -3.34
N ILE A 33 -8.61 -1.54 -3.25
CA ILE A 33 -9.14 -2.34 -2.15
C ILE A 33 -7.95 -2.92 -1.40
N GLU A 34 -7.83 -2.55 -0.13
CA GLU A 34 -6.85 -3.15 0.78
C GLU A 34 -7.55 -4.20 1.64
N ILE A 35 -6.94 -5.38 1.72
CA ILE A 35 -7.42 -6.47 2.58
C ILE A 35 -6.31 -6.80 3.57
N GLN A 36 -6.55 -6.49 4.85
CA GLN A 36 -5.65 -6.84 5.93
C GLN A 36 -6.10 -8.15 6.56
N THR A 37 -5.14 -9.06 6.82
CA THR A 37 -5.41 -10.36 7.44
C THR A 37 -4.47 -10.55 8.61
N GLY A 38 -5.01 -10.87 9.78
CA GLY A 38 -4.24 -10.99 11.02
C GLY A 38 -5.11 -11.08 12.25
N SER A 39 -4.50 -11.38 13.40
CA SER A 39 -5.18 -11.41 14.70
C SER A 39 -5.37 -10.03 15.31
N TYR A 40 -4.61 -9.03 14.84
CA TYR A 40 -4.62 -7.65 15.31
C TYR A 40 -4.48 -6.73 14.12
N LEU A 41 -5.33 -5.69 14.04
CA LEU A 41 -5.45 -4.76 12.91
C LEU A 41 -5.53 -3.30 13.44
N GLY A 42 -4.86 -3.03 14.57
CA GLY A 42 -4.84 -1.69 15.15
C GLY A 42 -4.00 -0.71 14.31
N GLU A 43 -4.37 0.57 14.34
CA GLU A 43 -3.60 1.61 13.64
C GLU A 43 -2.19 1.82 14.24
N ASP A 44 -2.00 1.40 15.48
CA ASP A 44 -0.72 1.41 16.20
C ASP A 44 0.27 0.34 15.71
N ASP A 45 -0.19 -0.64 14.94
CA ASP A 45 0.65 -1.64 14.27
C ASP A 45 1.20 -1.14 12.91
N ILE A 46 0.87 0.09 12.52
CA ILE A 46 1.30 0.69 11.25
C ILE A 46 2.46 1.65 11.47
N GLU A 47 3.66 1.25 11.06
CA GLU A 47 4.81 2.16 10.98
C GLU A 47 4.76 2.99 9.69
N ARG A 48 4.61 4.31 9.83
CA ARG A 48 4.60 5.26 8.71
C ARG A 48 5.98 5.87 8.52
N PHE A 49 6.58 5.65 7.35
CA PHE A 49 7.88 6.23 6.99
C PHE A 49 7.67 7.55 6.24
N GLU A 50 8.44 8.59 6.61
CA GLU A 50 8.44 9.98 6.10
C GLU A 50 7.30 10.35 5.15
N ASP A 51 6.37 11.15 5.66
CA ASP A 51 5.32 11.72 4.85
C ASP A 51 5.74 13.05 4.20
N LEU A 52 6.10 13.00 2.91
CA LEU A 52 6.24 14.20 2.08
C LEU A 52 4.91 14.99 1.93
N TYR A 53 3.78 14.44 2.39
CA TYR A 53 2.43 14.99 2.33
C TYR A 53 1.79 15.29 3.71
N GLY A 54 2.51 15.12 4.83
CA GLY A 54 2.14 15.63 6.16
C GLY A 54 0.90 15.06 6.87
N ARG A 55 0.63 13.75 6.75
CA ARG A 55 -0.46 12.99 7.38
C ARG A 55 0.00 12.12 8.55
#